data_AF-F7UY72-F1
#
_entry.id   AF-F7UY72-F1
#
_cell.length_a   1.000
_cell.length_b   1.000
_cell.length_c   1.000
_cell.angle_alpha   90.00
_cell.angle_beta   90.00
_cell.angle_gamma   90.00
#
_symmetry.space_group_name_H-M   'P 1'
#
loop_
_entity.id
_entity.type
_entity.pdbx_description
1 polymer ?
#
loop_
_entity_poly.entity_id
_entity_poly.type
_entity_poly.pdbx_seq_one_letter_code
_entity_poly.pdbx_strand_id
1 'polypeptide(L)'
;MKKRRFTAAAVAATCLLTLTLAGCGGTNDVKSASEPLSASQAFSQESVWVQYDENDAIEKDGDIERILVFDGNGNVTAYLCNSATFADVNGLSDDEIIELAKEQDKEVFDTRRQTAIDSNAKAIEVVQSIYDTLKEDYDNGTYATALGGTALSDLPAGEAEGVDVEWLASTYSYALSDMESILSDAKEGQAAAEAATYQEPQAQPYTLHIETDGTGNSTQSETISFDAPAYSFATVEVNDEEQDPYDVLTWGIDGSSSPAGDSITNESIQLSPVENQTVYDMTFGGFGGLATIVNDDHAGFTFDAPDTEGIEVD
;
A
#
# COMPACT_ATOMS: atom_id res chain seq x y z
N MET A 1 33.83 35.75 -59.70
CA MET A 1 33.95 35.55 -58.23
C MET A 1 33.62 34.07 -57.96
N LYS A 2 34.62 33.18 -57.86
CA LYS A 2 35.11 32.57 -56.59
C LYS A 2 33.94 32.29 -55.62
N LYS A 3 33.53 31.04 -55.38
CA LYS A 3 34.20 30.07 -54.50
C LYS A 3 33.63 28.65 -54.66
N ARG A 4 34.53 27.67 -54.73
CA ARG A 4 34.33 26.25 -54.39
C ARG A 4 34.19 26.08 -52.87
N ARG A 5 33.45 25.06 -52.42
CA ARG A 5 33.71 24.25 -51.20
C ARG A 5 33.19 22.83 -51.51
N PHE A 6 34.03 21.83 -51.78
CA PHE A 6 34.90 21.04 -50.89
C PHE A 6 34.14 20.29 -49.77
N THR A 7 33.96 18.99 -50.01
CA THR A 7 34.29 17.81 -49.16
C THR A 7 34.37 18.00 -47.64
N ALA A 8 33.71 17.10 -46.89
CA ALA A 8 34.36 16.00 -46.15
C ALA A 8 33.36 15.30 -45.21
N ALA A 9 33.49 13.98 -45.11
CA ALA A 9 32.86 13.14 -44.10
C ALA A 9 33.44 13.45 -42.71
N ALA A 10 32.61 13.28 -41.68
CA ALA A 10 33.08 13.06 -40.31
C ALA A 10 32.18 12.01 -39.65
N VAL A 11 32.77 10.83 -39.49
CA VAL A 11 32.36 9.76 -38.59
C VAL A 11 32.37 10.33 -37.17
N ALA A 12 31.25 10.20 -36.45
CA ALA A 12 31.25 10.23 -35.00
C ALA A 12 30.71 8.87 -34.56
N ALA A 13 31.65 8.00 -34.19
CA ALA A 13 31.39 6.70 -33.63
C ALA A 13 30.57 6.87 -32.35
N THR A 14 29.35 6.35 -32.36
CA THR A 14 28.57 6.13 -31.15
C THR A 14 29.27 5.01 -30.38
N CYS A 15 30.14 5.37 -29.44
CA CYS A 15 30.58 4.44 -28.41
C CYS A 15 29.37 4.12 -27.54
N LEU A 16 28.59 3.13 -27.95
CA LEU A 16 27.82 2.29 -27.03
C LEU A 16 28.85 1.65 -26.10
N LEU A 17 29.11 2.31 -24.98
CA LEU A 17 29.67 1.65 -23.80
C LEU A 17 28.55 0.81 -23.21
N THR A 18 28.31 -0.35 -23.83
CA THR A 18 27.78 -1.49 -23.10
C THR A 18 28.84 -1.86 -22.07
N LEU A 19 28.75 -1.29 -20.88
CA LEU A 19 29.43 -1.82 -19.71
C LEU A 19 28.72 -3.14 -19.39
N THR A 20 29.12 -4.20 -20.10
CA THR A 20 28.96 -5.54 -19.58
C THR A 20 29.82 -5.57 -18.32
N LEU A 21 29.19 -5.46 -17.14
CA LEU A 21 29.84 -5.76 -15.88
C LEU A 21 30.38 -7.18 -15.99
N ALA A 22 31.69 -7.29 -16.24
CA ALA A 22 32.40 -8.53 -16.09
C ALA A 22 32.72 -8.68 -14.60
N GLY A 23 31.77 -9.23 -13.84
CA GLY A 23 32.04 -9.87 -12.55
C GLY A 23 32.50 -11.30 -12.81
N CYS A 24 33.71 -11.64 -12.39
CA CYS A 24 34.37 -12.92 -12.62
C CYS A 24 33.50 -14.12 -12.18
N GLY A 25 33.44 -15.13 -13.03
CA GLY A 25 32.71 -16.38 -12.80
C GLY A 25 33.15 -17.11 -11.53
N GLY A 26 32.15 -17.42 -10.71
CA GLY A 26 32.20 -18.29 -9.54
C GLY A 26 30.80 -18.48 -8.95
N THR A 27 29.98 -19.30 -9.62
CA THR A 27 29.09 -20.33 -9.04
C THR A 27 28.41 -20.15 -7.67
N ASN A 28 28.07 -18.94 -7.21
CA ASN A 28 27.29 -18.75 -5.98
C ASN A 28 25.90 -18.20 -6.32
N ASP A 29 25.01 -19.12 -6.65
CA ASP A 29 23.58 -18.89 -6.82
C ASP A 29 22.93 -18.57 -5.46
N VAL A 30 21.94 -17.67 -5.42
CA VAL A 30 21.22 -17.24 -4.19
C VAL A 30 20.79 -18.42 -3.31
N LYS A 31 20.46 -19.57 -3.91
CA LYS A 31 19.99 -20.75 -3.17
C LYS A 31 21.11 -21.64 -2.65
N SER A 32 22.30 -21.59 -3.24
CA SER A 32 23.34 -22.62 -3.04
C SER A 32 24.74 -22.07 -2.77
N ALA A 33 24.86 -20.80 -2.42
CA ALA A 33 26.14 -20.15 -2.19
C ALA A 33 26.93 -20.82 -1.06
N SER A 34 28.19 -21.16 -1.36
CA SER A 34 29.14 -21.73 -0.40
C SER A 34 29.90 -20.68 0.42
N GLU A 35 29.73 -19.40 0.09
CA GLU A 35 30.26 -18.25 0.82
C GLU A 35 29.11 -17.25 1.05
N PRO A 36 29.12 -16.46 2.14
CA PRO A 36 28.04 -15.52 2.41
C PRO A 36 27.84 -14.52 1.27
N LEU A 37 26.58 -14.30 0.88
CA LEU A 37 26.22 -13.34 -0.17
C LEU A 37 25.84 -11.97 0.42
N SER A 38 26.27 -10.90 -0.22
CA SER A 38 25.78 -9.56 0.09
C SER A 38 24.43 -9.27 -0.58
N ALA A 39 23.73 -8.22 -0.15
CA ALA A 39 22.43 -7.84 -0.71
C ALA A 39 22.54 -7.51 -2.21
N SER A 40 23.56 -6.75 -2.61
CA SER A 40 23.81 -6.42 -4.01
C SER A 40 24.09 -7.65 -4.88
N GLN A 41 24.77 -8.66 -4.33
CA GLN A 41 25.01 -9.94 -5.00
C GLN A 41 23.74 -10.79 -5.10
N ALA A 42 22.90 -10.78 -4.06
CA ALA A 42 21.70 -11.58 -4.01
C ALA A 42 20.60 -11.01 -4.93
N PHE A 43 20.34 -9.70 -4.86
CA PHE A 43 19.28 -9.05 -5.64
C PHE A 43 19.66 -8.80 -7.11
N SER A 44 20.95 -8.89 -7.46
CA SER A 44 21.40 -8.90 -8.86
C SER A 44 21.21 -10.25 -9.57
N GLN A 45 20.53 -11.19 -8.92
CA GLN A 45 20.13 -12.48 -9.48
C GLN A 45 18.61 -12.59 -9.51
N GLU A 46 18.09 -13.38 -10.46
CA GLU A 46 16.67 -13.78 -10.44
C GLU A 46 16.40 -14.55 -9.13
N SER A 47 15.50 -14.03 -8.30
CA SER A 47 15.20 -14.63 -6.99
C SER A 47 13.86 -14.17 -6.44
N VAL A 48 13.27 -15.01 -5.59
CA VAL A 48 11.99 -14.74 -4.91
C VAL A 48 12.23 -14.62 -3.41
N TRP A 49 11.68 -13.58 -2.81
CA TRP A 49 11.81 -13.26 -1.39
C TRP A 49 10.45 -13.03 -0.77
N VAL A 50 10.32 -13.36 0.51
CA VAL A 50 9.12 -13.14 1.33
C VAL A 50 9.42 -12.09 2.39
N GLN A 51 8.60 -11.04 2.43
CA GLN A 51 8.62 -10.01 3.45
C GLN A 51 7.71 -10.42 4.62
N TYR A 52 8.18 -10.25 5.84
CA TYR A 52 7.47 -10.55 7.09
C TYR A 52 7.83 -9.51 8.17
N ASP A 53 7.10 -9.47 9.30
CA ASP A 53 7.47 -8.60 10.42
C ASP A 53 8.83 -9.02 10.99
N GLU A 54 9.81 -8.11 10.98
CA GLU A 54 11.17 -8.38 11.47
C GLU A 54 11.23 -8.81 12.94
N ASN A 55 10.19 -8.49 13.72
CA ASN A 55 10.09 -8.86 15.13
C ASN A 55 9.55 -10.28 15.33
N ASP A 56 8.99 -10.89 14.28
CA ASP A 56 8.44 -12.23 14.31
C ASP A 56 9.48 -13.27 13.89
N ALA A 57 9.34 -14.47 14.45
CA ALA A 57 10.13 -15.61 14.03
C ALA A 57 9.57 -16.18 12.72
N ILE A 58 10.45 -16.72 11.88
CA ILE A 58 10.00 -17.49 10.72
C ILE A 58 9.41 -18.80 11.24
N GLU A 59 8.08 -18.90 11.25
CA GLU A 59 7.34 -20.06 11.69
C GLU A 59 6.17 -20.38 10.76
N LYS A 60 5.62 -21.59 10.88
CA LYS A 60 4.62 -22.12 9.93
C LYS A 60 3.40 -21.22 9.72
N ASP A 61 2.92 -20.57 10.77
CA ASP A 61 1.74 -19.71 10.76
C ASP A 61 2.14 -18.22 10.72
N GLY A 62 3.42 -17.92 10.50
CA GLY A 62 3.92 -16.56 10.37
C GLY A 62 3.39 -15.93 9.08
N ASP A 63 2.87 -14.73 9.20
CA ASP A 63 2.26 -14.00 8.09
C ASP A 63 3.34 -13.49 7.12
N ILE A 64 3.06 -13.63 5.82
CA ILE A 64 3.84 -13.02 4.75
C ILE A 64 3.09 -11.76 4.32
N GLU A 65 3.76 -10.61 4.40
CA GLU A 65 3.20 -9.33 4.01
C GLU A 65 3.27 -9.14 2.49
N ARG A 66 4.41 -9.50 1.90
CA ARG A 66 4.68 -9.37 0.46
C ARG A 66 5.56 -10.49 -0.05
N ILE A 67 5.43 -10.76 -1.35
CA ILE A 67 6.39 -11.53 -2.11
C ILE A 67 7.10 -10.59 -3.09
N LEU A 68 8.43 -10.56 -3.04
CA LEU A 68 9.29 -9.75 -3.89
C LEU A 68 9.97 -10.65 -4.93
N VAL A 69 9.88 -10.26 -6.20
CA VAL A 69 10.49 -10.99 -7.32
C VAL A 69 11.53 -10.11 -7.98
N PHE A 70 12.80 -10.44 -7.78
CA PHE A 70 13.93 -9.76 -8.41
C PHE A 70 14.20 -10.35 -9.79
N ASP A 71 14.41 -9.49 -10.79
CA ASP A 71 14.64 -9.90 -12.17
C ASP A 71 16.13 -10.06 -12.54
N GLY A 72 17.03 -9.86 -11.57
CA GLY A 72 18.48 -9.85 -11.76
C GLY A 72 19.03 -8.70 -12.62
N ASN A 73 18.17 -7.78 -13.05
CA ASN A 73 18.52 -6.64 -13.91
C ASN A 73 18.28 -5.30 -13.19
N GLY A 74 18.23 -5.31 -11.85
CA GLY A 74 18.05 -4.12 -11.03
C GLY A 74 16.60 -3.73 -10.80
N ASN A 75 15.64 -4.62 -11.09
CA ASN A 75 14.23 -4.37 -10.82
C ASN A 75 13.64 -5.43 -9.88
N VAL A 76 12.60 -5.02 -9.16
CA VAL A 76 11.80 -5.85 -8.27
C VAL A 76 10.32 -5.68 -8.59
N THR A 77 9.58 -6.78 -8.57
CA THR A 77 8.11 -6.75 -8.58
C THR A 77 7.61 -7.13 -7.20
N ALA A 78 6.82 -6.25 -6.58
CA ALA A 78 6.29 -6.47 -5.24
C ALA A 78 4.79 -6.82 -5.33
N TYR A 79 4.43 -7.95 -4.74
CA TYR A 79 3.06 -8.45 -4.65
C TYR A 79 2.60 -8.42 -3.19
N LEU A 80 1.46 -7.79 -2.91
CA LEU A 80 0.85 -7.83 -1.57
C LEU A 80 0.27 -9.22 -1.31
N CYS A 81 0.39 -9.72 -0.08
CA CYS A 81 -0.19 -11.00 0.29
C CYS A 81 -1.45 -10.81 1.16
N ASN A 82 -2.46 -11.66 0.93
CA ASN A 82 -3.71 -11.67 1.70
C ASN A 82 -3.71 -12.89 2.64
N SER A 83 -3.06 -12.78 3.80
CA SER A 83 -2.96 -13.88 4.78
C SER A 83 -2.20 -15.13 4.31
N ALA A 84 -1.29 -14.98 3.34
CA ALA A 84 -0.35 -16.05 3.01
C ALA A 84 0.62 -16.27 4.18
N THR A 85 0.99 -17.53 4.41
CA THR A 85 1.90 -17.92 5.49
C THR A 85 3.10 -18.69 4.97
N PHE A 86 4.11 -18.90 5.82
CA PHE A 86 5.25 -19.76 5.48
C PHE A 86 4.84 -21.22 5.19
N ALA A 87 3.71 -21.70 5.71
CA ALA A 87 3.16 -23.00 5.35
C ALA A 87 2.65 -23.06 3.90
N ASP A 88 2.16 -21.95 3.34
CA ASP A 88 1.60 -21.91 1.98
C ASP A 88 2.69 -21.94 0.91
N VAL A 89 3.87 -21.38 1.20
CA VAL A 89 5.03 -21.46 0.30
C VAL A 89 5.80 -22.78 0.45
N ASN A 90 5.42 -23.63 1.40
CA ASN A 90 6.18 -24.84 1.70
C ASN A 90 6.15 -25.89 0.59
N GLY A 91 7.34 -26.21 0.07
CA GLY A 91 7.54 -27.16 -1.01
C GLY A 91 7.22 -26.61 -2.40
N LEU A 92 6.92 -25.32 -2.52
CA LEU A 92 6.71 -24.66 -3.80
C LEU A 92 8.06 -24.28 -4.45
N SER A 93 8.10 -24.35 -5.77
CA SER A 93 9.15 -23.73 -6.58
C SER A 93 8.95 -22.22 -6.69
N ASP A 94 9.97 -21.49 -7.16
CA ASP A 94 9.86 -20.03 -7.34
C ASP A 94 8.71 -19.64 -8.27
N ASP A 95 8.54 -20.37 -9.39
CA ASP A 95 7.43 -20.14 -10.32
C ASP A 95 6.07 -20.33 -9.62
N GLU A 96 5.94 -21.34 -8.75
CA GLU A 96 4.71 -21.59 -8.00
C GLU A 96 4.48 -20.53 -6.91
N ILE A 97 5.53 -20.03 -6.25
CA ILE A 97 5.45 -18.92 -5.31
C ILE A 97 5.05 -17.63 -6.02
N ILE A 98 5.55 -17.38 -7.23
CA ILE A 98 5.17 -16.23 -8.05
C ILE A 98 3.69 -16.30 -8.45
N GLU A 99 3.18 -17.47 -8.84
CA GLU A 99 1.75 -17.62 -9.16
C GLU A 99 0.87 -17.46 -7.91
N LEU A 100 1.31 -17.97 -6.75
CA LEU A 100 0.66 -17.69 -5.46
C LEU A 100 0.65 -16.18 -5.18
N ALA A 101 1.77 -15.49 -5.38
CA ALA A 101 1.89 -14.05 -5.15
C ALA A 101 0.88 -13.25 -6.00
N LYS A 102 0.71 -13.60 -7.28
CA LYS A 102 -0.27 -12.95 -8.17
C LYS A 102 -1.71 -13.20 -7.72
N GLU A 103 -2.02 -14.42 -7.28
CA GLU A 103 -3.35 -14.76 -6.77
C GLU A 103 -3.66 -13.93 -5.51
N GLN A 104 -2.73 -13.91 -4.57
CA GLN A 104 -2.83 -13.19 -3.30
C GLN A 104 -2.95 -11.68 -3.50
N ASP A 105 -2.14 -11.09 -4.37
CA ASP A 105 -2.14 -9.65 -4.66
C ASP A 105 -3.45 -9.20 -5.29
N LYS A 106 -3.97 -10.01 -6.24
CA LYS A 106 -5.29 -9.79 -6.80
C LYS A 106 -6.40 -9.91 -5.74
N GLU A 107 -6.28 -10.85 -4.81
CA GLU A 107 -7.23 -11.01 -3.70
C GLU A 107 -7.21 -9.81 -2.74
N VAL A 108 -6.03 -9.24 -2.44
CA VAL A 108 -5.91 -7.99 -1.67
C VAL A 108 -6.65 -6.86 -2.39
N PHE A 109 -6.43 -6.70 -3.70
CA PHE A 109 -7.12 -5.69 -4.50
C PHE A 109 -8.64 -5.87 -4.46
N ASP A 110 -9.13 -7.08 -4.73
CA ASP A 110 -10.56 -7.37 -4.76
C ASP A 110 -11.22 -7.17 -3.38
N THR A 111 -10.55 -7.57 -2.31
CA THR A 111 -11.03 -7.42 -0.93
C THR A 111 -11.12 -5.95 -0.55
N ARG A 112 -10.05 -5.17 -0.75
CA ARG A 112 -10.05 -3.73 -0.41
C ARG A 112 -11.05 -2.95 -1.27
N ARG A 113 -11.20 -3.31 -2.54
CA ARG A 113 -12.23 -2.74 -3.43
C ARG A 113 -13.63 -3.02 -2.89
N GLN A 114 -13.91 -4.27 -2.51
CA GLN A 114 -15.22 -4.66 -2.01
C GLN A 114 -15.53 -3.99 -0.67
N THR A 115 -14.58 -3.93 0.26
CA THR A 115 -14.72 -3.20 1.53
C THR A 115 -15.11 -1.75 1.30
N ALA A 116 -14.48 -1.08 0.33
CA ALA A 116 -14.83 0.30 -0.01
C ALA A 116 -16.23 0.44 -0.62
N ILE A 117 -16.64 -0.49 -1.48
CA ILE A 117 -18.01 -0.51 -2.03
C ILE A 117 -19.04 -0.68 -0.91
N ASP A 118 -18.81 -1.64 -0.01
CA ASP A 118 -19.75 -1.97 1.06
C ASP A 118 -19.85 -0.85 2.10
N SER A 119 -18.70 -0.31 2.53
CA SER A 119 -18.62 0.82 3.46
C SER A 119 -19.34 2.06 2.92
N ASN A 120 -19.04 2.45 1.67
CA ASN A 120 -19.69 3.61 1.05
C ASN A 120 -21.19 3.36 0.78
N ALA A 121 -21.59 2.15 0.37
CA ALA A 121 -23.00 1.80 0.19
C ALA A 121 -23.79 1.99 1.49
N LYS A 122 -23.21 1.53 2.60
CA LYS A 122 -23.81 1.65 3.93
C LYS A 122 -23.92 3.11 4.36
N ALA A 123 -22.88 3.90 4.17
CA ALA A 123 -22.91 5.34 4.43
C ALA A 123 -23.99 6.05 3.61
N ILE A 124 -24.10 5.73 2.31
CA ILE A 124 -25.14 6.30 1.44
C ILE A 124 -26.53 5.96 1.97
N GLU A 125 -26.79 4.72 2.34
CA GLU A 125 -28.10 4.29 2.87
C GLU A 125 -28.48 5.07 4.14
N VAL A 126 -27.60 5.07 5.15
CA VAL A 126 -27.86 5.68 6.45
C VAL A 126 -28.00 7.19 6.33
N VAL A 127 -27.02 7.85 5.70
CA VAL A 127 -26.98 9.32 5.62
C VAL A 127 -28.11 9.83 4.74
N GLN A 128 -28.46 9.14 3.64
CA GLN A 128 -29.57 9.56 2.78
C GLN A 128 -30.90 9.48 3.52
N SER A 129 -31.12 8.42 4.32
CA SER A 129 -32.36 8.29 5.11
C SER A 129 -32.54 9.42 6.13
N ILE A 130 -31.46 9.80 6.81
CA ILE A 130 -31.48 10.91 7.78
C ILE A 130 -31.65 12.25 7.06
N TYR A 131 -30.90 12.45 5.97
CA TYR A 131 -31.00 13.63 5.12
C TYR A 131 -32.44 13.86 4.66
N ASP A 132 -33.09 12.84 4.09
CA ASP A 132 -34.45 12.96 3.57
C ASP A 132 -35.45 13.36 4.67
N THR A 133 -35.31 12.80 5.88
CA THR A 133 -36.15 13.14 7.05
C THR A 133 -35.96 14.59 7.47
N LEU A 134 -34.70 15.02 7.66
CA LEU A 134 -34.40 16.38 8.08
C LEU A 134 -34.76 17.41 6.99
N LYS A 135 -34.61 17.03 5.73
CA LYS A 135 -34.93 17.87 4.58
C LYS A 135 -36.43 18.11 4.47
N GLU A 136 -37.24 17.07 4.68
CA GLU A 136 -38.70 17.19 4.73
C GLU A 136 -39.15 18.13 5.86
N ASP A 137 -38.59 17.96 7.07
CA ASP A 137 -38.89 18.83 8.21
C ASP A 137 -38.51 20.31 7.94
N TYR A 138 -37.35 20.52 7.33
CA TYR A 138 -36.85 21.85 6.98
C TYR A 138 -37.71 22.52 5.90
N ASP A 139 -38.00 21.83 4.80
CA ASP A 139 -38.76 22.38 3.67
C ASP A 139 -40.20 22.70 4.05
N ASN A 140 -40.80 21.90 4.93
CA ASN A 140 -42.14 22.13 5.46
C ASN A 140 -42.16 23.15 6.60
N GLY A 141 -41.00 23.55 7.14
CA GLY A 141 -40.89 24.44 8.30
C GLY A 141 -41.49 23.86 9.58
N THR A 142 -41.58 22.53 9.70
CA THR A 142 -42.11 21.85 10.88
C THR A 142 -41.09 21.81 12.00
N TYR A 143 -39.80 21.63 11.65
CA TYR A 143 -38.70 21.41 12.59
C TYR A 143 -38.98 20.29 13.62
N ALA A 144 -39.83 19.32 13.27
CA ALA A 144 -40.40 18.38 14.21
C ALA A 144 -39.32 17.53 14.91
N THR A 145 -38.28 17.13 14.19
CA THR A 145 -37.15 16.36 14.75
C THR A 145 -36.50 17.09 15.93
N ALA A 146 -36.07 18.33 15.74
CA ALA A 146 -35.50 19.17 16.80
C ALA A 146 -36.47 19.41 17.98
N LEU A 147 -37.78 19.34 17.72
CA LEU A 147 -38.86 19.55 18.70
C LEU A 147 -39.40 18.22 19.28
N GLY A 148 -38.62 17.13 19.21
CA GLY A 148 -38.99 15.85 19.82
C GLY A 148 -40.20 15.17 19.16
N GLY A 149 -40.37 15.38 17.85
CA GLY A 149 -41.43 14.80 17.03
C GLY A 149 -42.72 15.63 16.94
N THR A 150 -42.78 16.82 17.54
CA THR A 150 -43.95 17.72 17.44
C THR A 150 -43.66 18.85 16.46
N ALA A 151 -44.50 19.03 15.44
CA ALA A 151 -44.33 20.12 14.50
C ALA A 151 -44.49 21.48 15.19
N LEU A 152 -43.73 22.49 14.76
CA LEU A 152 -43.78 23.86 15.27
C LEU A 152 -45.20 24.44 15.23
N SER A 153 -45.98 24.12 14.20
CA SER A 153 -47.38 24.55 14.05
C SER A 153 -48.33 23.97 15.10
N ASP A 154 -47.94 22.85 15.71
CA ASP A 154 -48.76 22.08 16.64
C ASP A 154 -48.40 22.37 18.10
N LEU A 155 -47.35 23.17 18.34
CA LEU A 155 -46.97 23.60 19.68
C LEU A 155 -48.02 24.54 20.31
N PRO A 156 -48.22 24.46 21.63
CA PRO A 156 -49.01 25.45 22.36
C PRO A 156 -48.47 26.88 22.10
N ALA A 157 -49.36 27.86 21.93
CA ALA A 157 -48.97 29.23 21.55
C ALA A 157 -47.86 29.86 22.43
N GLY A 158 -47.89 29.59 23.74
CA GLY A 158 -46.87 30.11 24.66
C GLY A 158 -45.50 29.41 24.56
N GLU A 159 -45.46 28.18 24.04
CA GLU A 159 -44.22 27.45 23.76
C GLU A 159 -43.67 27.83 22.39
N ALA A 160 -44.54 27.97 21.38
CA ALA A 160 -44.17 28.40 20.03
C ALA A 160 -43.53 29.81 20.00
N GLU A 161 -44.02 30.75 20.82
CA GLU A 161 -43.45 32.10 20.95
C GLU A 161 -42.01 32.10 21.50
N GLY A 162 -41.61 31.05 22.23
CA GLY A 162 -40.27 30.90 22.79
C GLY A 162 -39.27 30.20 21.87
N VAL A 163 -39.71 29.70 20.71
CA VAL A 163 -38.85 28.98 19.76
C VAL A 163 -38.05 29.96 18.91
N ASP A 164 -36.74 29.78 18.88
CA ASP A 164 -35.85 30.50 17.96
C ASP A 164 -35.84 29.80 16.59
N VAL A 165 -36.74 30.25 15.71
CA VAL A 165 -36.90 29.68 14.36
C VAL A 165 -35.68 29.96 13.47
N GLU A 166 -35.00 31.09 13.65
CA GLU A 166 -33.78 31.39 12.88
C GLU A 166 -32.65 30.44 13.27
N TRP A 167 -32.51 30.16 14.57
CA TRP A 167 -31.56 29.17 15.05
C TRP A 167 -31.89 27.77 14.52
N LEU A 168 -33.15 27.32 14.61
CA LEU A 168 -33.57 26.03 14.05
C LEU A 168 -33.27 25.93 12.55
N ALA A 169 -33.63 26.95 11.77
CA ALA A 169 -33.35 26.97 10.35
C ALA A 169 -31.83 26.88 10.06
N SER A 170 -31.00 27.55 10.86
CA SER A 170 -29.55 27.48 10.73
C SER A 170 -29.00 26.10 11.08
N THR A 171 -29.50 25.45 12.14
CA THR A 171 -29.06 24.11 12.56
C THR A 171 -29.37 23.07 11.48
N TYR A 172 -30.60 23.06 10.95
CA TYR A 172 -30.96 22.15 9.85
C TYR A 172 -30.14 22.43 8.59
N SER A 173 -29.98 23.71 8.21
CA SER A 173 -29.21 24.05 7.02
C SER A 173 -27.75 23.59 7.13
N TYR A 174 -27.15 23.66 8.31
CA TYR A 174 -25.79 23.17 8.56
C TYR A 174 -25.72 21.65 8.44
N ALA A 175 -26.60 20.92 9.15
CA ALA A 175 -26.64 19.46 9.12
C ALA A 175 -26.90 18.91 7.70
N LEU A 176 -27.83 19.53 6.95
CA LEU A 176 -28.12 19.15 5.57
C LEU A 176 -26.92 19.36 4.64
N SER A 177 -26.21 20.48 4.79
CA SER A 177 -25.01 20.75 3.99
C SER A 177 -23.87 19.77 4.29
N ASP A 178 -23.71 19.37 5.55
CA ASP A 178 -22.68 18.42 5.96
C ASP A 178 -22.97 17.02 5.40
N MET A 179 -24.21 16.54 5.56
CA MET A 179 -24.68 15.28 4.98
C MET A 179 -24.61 15.26 3.45
N GLU A 180 -24.88 16.38 2.78
CA GLU A 180 -24.67 16.49 1.32
C GLU A 180 -23.22 16.24 0.92
N SER A 181 -22.26 16.77 1.69
CA SER A 181 -20.83 16.53 1.47
C SER A 181 -20.49 15.06 1.66
N ILE A 182 -20.93 14.46 2.76
CA ILE A 182 -20.68 13.04 3.08
C ILE A 182 -21.28 12.12 2.00
N LEU A 183 -22.51 12.40 1.56
CA LEU A 183 -23.16 11.68 0.49
C LEU A 183 -22.41 11.81 -0.84
N SER A 184 -21.85 12.98 -1.13
CA SER A 184 -21.02 13.19 -2.32
C SER A 184 -19.77 12.33 -2.25
N ASP A 185 -19.02 12.40 -1.15
CA ASP A 185 -17.77 11.65 -0.97
C ASP A 185 -18.00 10.14 -1.03
N ALA A 186 -19.05 9.63 -0.38
CA ALA A 186 -19.39 8.21 -0.42
C ALA A 186 -19.80 7.74 -1.83
N LYS A 187 -20.59 8.54 -2.57
CA LYS A 187 -20.99 8.22 -3.96
C LYS A 187 -19.80 8.24 -4.92
N GLU A 188 -18.91 9.21 -4.77
CA GLU A 188 -17.69 9.30 -5.57
C GLU A 188 -16.74 8.15 -5.27
N GLY A 189 -16.52 7.84 -3.98
CA GLY A 189 -15.70 6.72 -3.53
C GLY A 189 -16.22 5.37 -4.02
N GLN A 190 -17.53 5.13 -3.89
CA GLN A 190 -18.19 3.92 -4.40
C GLN A 190 -18.01 3.78 -5.91
N ALA A 191 -18.30 4.84 -6.68
CA ALA A 191 -18.18 4.82 -8.14
C ALA A 191 -16.73 4.59 -8.60
N ALA A 192 -15.75 5.19 -7.90
CA ALA A 192 -14.33 4.98 -8.18
C ALA A 192 -13.92 3.52 -7.90
N ALA A 193 -14.37 2.93 -6.78
CA ALA A 193 -14.11 1.54 -6.45
C ALA A 193 -14.76 0.58 -7.45
N GLU A 194 -16.01 0.81 -7.86
CA GLU A 194 -16.70 0.00 -8.89
C GLU A 194 -16.02 0.05 -10.26
N ALA A 195 -15.46 1.20 -10.63
CA ALA A 195 -14.75 1.38 -11.89
C ALA A 195 -13.31 0.81 -11.88
N ALA A 196 -12.74 0.55 -10.69
CA ALA A 196 -11.37 0.11 -10.56
C ALA A 196 -11.18 -1.33 -11.04
N THR A 197 -10.14 -1.54 -11.86
CA THR A 197 -9.76 -2.85 -12.38
C THR A 197 -8.37 -3.22 -11.91
N TYR A 198 -8.19 -4.48 -11.50
CA TYR A 198 -6.89 -5.00 -11.09
C TYR A 198 -5.87 -4.82 -12.21
N GLN A 199 -4.67 -4.37 -11.85
CA GLN A 199 -3.50 -4.35 -12.72
C GLN A 199 -2.40 -5.09 -11.99
N GLU A 200 -1.85 -6.10 -12.66
CA GLU A 200 -0.72 -6.86 -12.12
C GLU A 200 0.48 -5.93 -11.92
N PRO A 201 1.14 -5.97 -10.74
CA PRO A 201 2.33 -5.19 -10.47
C PRO A 201 3.39 -5.38 -11.56
N GLN A 202 4.08 -4.29 -11.89
CA GLN A 202 5.14 -4.29 -12.91
C GLN A 202 6.48 -4.08 -12.20
N ALA A 203 7.52 -4.74 -12.71
CA ALA A 203 8.88 -4.57 -12.19
C ALA A 203 9.28 -3.08 -12.15
N GLN A 204 9.75 -2.64 -10.98
CA GLN A 204 10.25 -1.28 -10.73
C GLN A 204 11.71 -1.34 -10.31
N PRO A 205 12.50 -0.29 -10.60
CA PRO A 205 13.87 -0.23 -10.11
C PRO A 205 13.90 -0.23 -8.57
N TYR A 206 14.90 -0.90 -7.99
CA TYR A 206 15.22 -0.79 -6.57
C TYR A 206 16.52 -0.03 -6.38
N THR A 207 16.72 0.54 -5.19
CA THR A 207 17.99 1.13 -4.76
C THR A 207 18.48 0.45 -3.48
N LEU A 208 19.81 0.36 -3.33
CA LEU A 208 20.46 -0.04 -2.09
C LEU A 208 21.18 1.17 -1.50
N HIS A 209 21.09 1.32 -0.19
CA HIS A 209 21.75 2.37 0.57
C HIS A 209 22.50 1.77 1.76
N ILE A 210 23.73 2.22 1.96
CA ILE A 210 24.57 1.88 3.12
C ILE A 210 24.77 3.12 3.98
N GLU A 211 24.55 2.96 5.29
CA GLU A 211 25.05 3.88 6.29
C GLU A 211 26.33 3.30 6.92
N THR A 212 27.38 4.11 7.02
CA THR A 212 28.66 3.69 7.59
C THR A 212 28.71 3.90 9.11
N ASP A 213 29.64 3.23 9.80
CA ASP A 213 29.89 3.38 11.24
C ASP A 213 30.49 4.75 11.65
N GLY A 214 30.45 5.75 10.75
CA GLY A 214 31.09 7.04 10.89
C GLY A 214 32.59 7.06 10.58
N THR A 215 33.20 5.90 10.26
CA THR A 215 34.59 5.83 9.79
C THR A 215 34.70 5.77 8.26
N GLY A 216 33.60 5.45 7.57
CA GLY A 216 33.55 5.21 6.13
C GLY A 216 34.17 3.87 5.70
N ASN A 217 34.62 3.02 6.63
CA ASN A 217 35.29 1.75 6.31
C ASN A 217 34.48 0.50 6.68
N SER A 218 33.38 0.66 7.44
CA SER A 218 32.50 -0.44 7.82
C SER A 218 31.05 -0.04 7.64
N THR A 219 30.26 -0.96 7.10
CA THR A 219 28.80 -0.85 7.02
C THR A 219 28.19 -1.00 8.41
N GLN A 220 27.36 -0.03 8.80
CA GLN A 220 26.56 -0.07 10.03
C GLN A 220 25.15 -0.58 9.74
N SER A 221 24.52 -0.09 8.68
CA SER A 221 23.21 -0.50 8.23
C SER A 221 23.16 -0.54 6.71
N GLU A 222 22.28 -1.36 6.17
CA GLU A 222 22.00 -1.43 4.74
C GLU A 222 20.48 -1.44 4.55
N THR A 223 19.98 -0.79 3.50
CA THR A 223 18.55 -0.63 3.25
C THR A 223 18.27 -0.82 1.76
N ILE A 224 17.21 -1.55 1.45
CA ILE A 224 16.62 -1.59 0.10
C ILE A 224 15.39 -0.71 0.03
N SER A 225 15.24 0.05 -1.05
CA SER A 225 14.04 0.83 -1.32
C SER A 225 13.49 0.57 -2.72
N PHE A 226 12.16 0.52 -2.85
CA PHE A 226 11.47 0.27 -4.11
C PHE A 226 10.02 0.77 -4.05
N ASP A 227 9.40 0.93 -5.23
CA ASP A 227 7.99 1.30 -5.34
C ASP A 227 7.10 0.05 -5.40
N ALA A 228 6.05 0.02 -4.59
CA ALA A 228 5.14 -1.12 -4.46
C ALA A 228 3.65 -0.69 -4.56
N PRO A 229 2.74 -1.57 -5.01
CA PRO A 229 1.31 -1.28 -4.99
C PRO A 229 0.79 -1.15 -3.56
N ALA A 230 -0.12 -0.20 -3.33
CA ALA A 230 -0.72 0.04 -2.01
C ALA A 230 -2.24 -0.15 -1.95
N TYR A 231 -2.90 -0.44 -3.08
CA TYR A 231 -4.37 -0.62 -3.24
C TYR A 231 -5.20 0.09 -2.17
N SER A 232 -5.38 1.40 -2.33
CA SER A 232 -6.12 2.24 -1.38
C SER A 232 -7.35 2.84 -2.05
N PHE A 233 -8.51 2.71 -1.40
CA PHE A 233 -9.80 3.18 -1.88
C PHE A 233 -10.42 4.13 -0.87
N ALA A 234 -11.16 5.12 -1.36
CA ALA A 234 -11.88 6.03 -0.49
C ALA A 234 -13.03 5.29 0.23
N THR A 235 -13.15 5.51 1.53
CA THR A 235 -14.20 4.92 2.37
C THR A 235 -14.85 5.97 3.23
N VAL A 236 -16.14 5.77 3.50
CA VAL A 236 -16.91 6.54 4.47
C VAL A 236 -17.56 5.53 5.40
N GLU A 237 -17.12 5.51 6.65
CA GLU A 237 -17.68 4.67 7.70
C GLU A 237 -18.63 5.49 8.57
N VAL A 238 -19.83 4.98 8.79
CA VAL A 238 -20.83 5.59 9.67
C VAL A 238 -21.22 4.60 10.75
N ASN A 239 -21.36 5.08 11.98
CA ASN A 239 -21.85 4.27 13.09
C ASN A 239 -23.38 4.20 13.03
N ASP A 240 -23.93 3.09 12.56
CA ASP A 240 -25.35 2.93 12.23
C ASP A 240 -26.23 2.49 13.41
N GLU A 241 -25.63 1.93 14.47
CA GLU A 241 -26.38 1.43 15.63
C GLU A 241 -26.91 2.55 16.55
N GLU A 242 -26.47 3.79 16.36
CA GLU A 242 -26.71 4.88 17.34
C GLU A 242 -27.26 6.19 16.75
N GLN A 243 -27.39 6.36 15.42
CA GLN A 243 -27.71 7.68 14.86
C GLN A 243 -29.15 7.81 14.36
N ASP A 244 -29.94 8.54 15.14
CA ASP A 244 -31.22 9.07 14.69
C ASP A 244 -31.08 10.52 14.16
N PRO A 245 -32.11 11.05 13.44
CA PRO A 245 -32.06 12.42 12.93
C PRO A 245 -31.88 13.52 13.99
N TYR A 246 -32.31 13.29 15.24
CA TYR A 246 -32.13 14.24 16.32
C TYR A 246 -30.68 14.28 16.80
N ASP A 247 -30.02 13.13 16.90
CA ASP A 247 -28.60 13.05 17.24
C ASP A 247 -27.74 13.77 16.20
N VAL A 248 -28.06 13.62 14.91
CA VAL A 248 -27.35 14.33 13.82
C VAL A 248 -27.51 15.85 13.92
N LEU A 249 -28.69 16.36 14.28
CA LEU A 249 -28.88 17.80 14.52
C LEU A 249 -28.07 18.31 15.72
N THR A 250 -27.80 17.44 16.70
CA THR A 250 -27.16 17.81 17.96
C THR A 250 -25.64 17.69 17.89
N TRP A 251 -25.14 16.63 17.26
CA TRP A 251 -23.73 16.22 17.30
C TRP A 251 -23.07 16.09 15.91
N GLY A 252 -23.86 16.14 14.83
CA GLY A 252 -23.40 15.81 13.48
C GLY A 252 -23.43 14.30 13.22
N ILE A 253 -22.98 13.91 12.03
CA ILE A 253 -22.83 12.49 11.68
C ILE A 253 -21.63 11.91 12.44
N ASP A 254 -21.84 10.84 13.22
CA ASP A 254 -20.77 10.04 13.82
C ASP A 254 -20.21 9.04 12.80
N GLY A 255 -18.96 9.26 12.42
CA GLY A 255 -18.32 8.50 11.38
C GLY A 255 -16.93 9.02 11.06
N SER A 256 -16.29 8.36 10.11
CA SER A 256 -15.00 8.78 9.57
C SER A 256 -14.96 8.61 8.07
N SER A 257 -14.20 9.46 7.40
CA SER A 257 -13.87 9.29 6.00
C SER A 257 -12.38 9.09 5.84
N SER A 258 -12.00 8.18 4.95
CA SER A 258 -10.62 7.97 4.53
C SER A 258 -10.54 8.23 3.04
N PRO A 259 -9.74 9.20 2.57
CA PRO A 259 -9.54 9.39 1.14
C PRO A 259 -8.77 8.20 0.56
N ALA A 260 -8.89 8.00 -0.76
CA ALA A 260 -7.99 7.08 -1.45
C ALA A 260 -6.55 7.58 -1.30
N GLY A 261 -5.65 6.68 -0.91
CA GLY A 261 -4.21 6.92 -0.87
C GLY A 261 -3.56 6.82 -2.25
N ASP A 262 -2.26 7.04 -2.29
CA ASP A 262 -1.48 6.83 -3.51
C ASP A 262 -1.57 5.37 -3.97
N SER A 263 -1.60 5.16 -5.29
CA SER A 263 -1.64 3.80 -5.87
C SER A 263 -0.33 3.04 -5.65
N ILE A 264 0.75 3.77 -5.39
CA ILE A 264 2.10 3.27 -5.20
C ILE A 264 2.66 3.89 -3.93
N THR A 265 3.31 3.09 -3.09
CA THR A 265 4.08 3.53 -1.93
C THR A 265 5.55 3.24 -2.14
N ASN A 266 6.41 4.12 -1.62
CA ASN A 266 7.83 3.85 -1.55
C ASN A 266 8.11 3.03 -0.29
N GLU A 267 8.52 1.79 -0.48
CA GLU A 267 8.88 0.85 0.57
C GLU A 267 10.37 0.95 0.86
N SER A 268 10.72 0.72 2.12
CA SER A 268 12.10 0.72 2.57
C SER A 268 12.27 -0.33 3.66
N ILE A 269 13.19 -1.28 3.44
CA ILE A 269 13.45 -2.41 4.34
C ILE A 269 14.90 -2.35 4.79
N GLN A 270 15.12 -2.31 6.11
CA GLN A 270 16.45 -2.41 6.67
C GLN A 270 16.93 -3.87 6.60
N LEU A 271 18.09 -4.07 5.98
CA LEU A 271 18.66 -5.38 5.71
C LEU A 271 19.65 -5.75 6.82
N SER A 272 19.19 -6.46 7.84
CA SER A 272 20.07 -7.02 8.88
C SER A 272 20.28 -8.51 8.63
N PRO A 273 21.49 -8.99 8.26
CA PRO A 273 21.72 -10.42 8.00
C PRO A 273 21.34 -11.28 9.20
N VAL A 274 20.60 -12.37 8.96
CA VAL A 274 20.18 -13.32 10.00
C VAL A 274 20.72 -14.72 9.73
N GLU A 275 20.80 -15.54 10.79
CA GLU A 275 21.13 -16.95 10.65
C GLU A 275 20.03 -17.68 9.87
N ASN A 276 20.41 -18.71 9.12
CA ASN A 276 19.43 -19.54 8.40
C ASN A 276 18.48 -20.22 9.40
N GLN A 277 17.20 -20.28 9.05
CA GLN A 277 16.14 -20.89 9.86
C GLN A 277 15.45 -22.00 9.07
N THR A 278 15.30 -23.17 9.68
CA THR A 278 14.58 -24.29 9.05
C THR A 278 13.15 -24.35 9.58
N VAL A 279 12.18 -24.31 8.66
CA VAL A 279 10.76 -24.53 8.96
C VAL A 279 10.27 -25.64 8.05
N TYR A 280 9.67 -26.68 8.66
CA TYR A 280 9.42 -27.96 8.00
C TYR A 280 10.71 -28.55 7.40
N ASP A 281 10.72 -28.79 6.08
CA ASP A 281 11.83 -29.36 5.33
C ASP A 281 12.51 -28.30 4.44
N MET A 282 12.25 -27.01 4.71
CA MET A 282 12.83 -25.89 3.97
C MET A 282 13.72 -25.06 4.87
N THR A 283 14.84 -24.62 4.31
CA THR A 283 15.76 -23.69 4.96
C THR A 283 15.57 -22.31 4.36
N PHE A 284 15.32 -21.32 5.22
CA PHE A 284 15.20 -19.92 4.88
C PHE A 284 16.48 -19.20 5.28
N GLY A 285 16.99 -18.33 4.42
CA GLY A 285 18.08 -17.42 4.73
C GLY A 285 17.73 -16.01 4.25
N GLY A 286 18.41 -15.00 4.77
CA GLY A 286 18.21 -13.65 4.29
C GLY A 286 18.56 -12.60 5.35
N PHE A 287 17.65 -11.65 5.46
CA PHE A 287 17.73 -10.50 6.35
C PHE A 287 16.52 -10.47 7.30
N GLY A 288 16.61 -9.71 8.39
CA GLY A 288 15.46 -9.44 9.25
C GLY A 288 14.30 -8.88 8.42
N GLY A 289 13.12 -9.47 8.55
CA GLY A 289 11.92 -9.09 7.79
C GLY A 289 11.94 -9.44 6.29
N LEU A 290 13.00 -10.07 5.77
CA LEU A 290 13.08 -10.47 4.35
C LEU A 290 13.85 -11.80 4.17
N ALA A 291 13.16 -12.86 3.75
CA ALA A 291 13.75 -14.21 3.62
C ALA A 291 13.58 -14.80 2.22
N THR A 292 14.46 -15.73 1.86
CA THR A 292 14.35 -16.56 0.65
C THR A 292 14.66 -18.02 0.98
N ILE A 293 14.15 -18.95 0.15
CA ILE A 293 14.40 -20.38 0.32
C ILE A 293 15.81 -20.68 -0.20
N VAL A 294 16.64 -21.29 0.64
CA VAL A 294 18.02 -21.69 0.36
C VAL A 294 18.26 -23.16 0.69
N ASN A 295 19.37 -23.70 0.21
CA ASN A 295 19.82 -25.05 0.56
C ASN A 295 20.32 -25.11 2.01
N ASP A 296 20.26 -26.31 2.61
CA ASP A 296 20.68 -26.53 4.00
C ASP A 296 22.14 -26.17 4.30
N ASP A 297 23.02 -26.23 3.30
CA ASP A 297 24.44 -25.90 3.41
C ASP A 297 24.78 -24.45 2.98
N HIS A 298 23.76 -23.61 2.76
CA HIS A 298 23.94 -22.21 2.38
C HIS A 298 24.73 -21.44 3.43
N ALA A 299 25.76 -20.71 3.00
CA ALA A 299 26.68 -20.02 3.90
C ALA A 299 26.12 -18.77 4.61
N GLY A 300 24.90 -18.36 4.25
CA GLY A 300 24.21 -17.22 4.83
C GLY A 300 24.41 -15.92 4.04
N PHE A 301 24.06 -14.80 4.66
CA PHE A 301 24.15 -13.47 4.05
C PHE A 301 25.05 -12.55 4.86
N THR A 302 25.54 -11.48 4.25
CA THR A 302 26.40 -10.47 4.86
C THR A 302 26.02 -9.08 4.35
N PHE A 303 26.47 -8.03 5.04
CA PHE A 303 26.40 -6.67 4.52
C PHE A 303 27.30 -6.49 3.29
N ASP A 304 26.88 -5.61 2.39
CA ASP A 304 27.78 -5.02 1.41
C ASP A 304 28.86 -4.15 2.05
N ALA A 305 30.00 -3.99 1.37
CA ALA A 305 31.07 -3.10 1.81
C ALA A 305 30.79 -1.65 1.35
N PRO A 306 31.26 -0.61 2.07
CA PRO A 306 31.01 0.78 1.67
C PRO A 306 31.63 1.18 0.32
N ASP A 307 32.55 0.39 -0.25
CA ASP A 307 33.13 0.62 -1.57
C ASP A 307 32.50 -0.23 -2.68
N THR A 308 31.41 -0.96 -2.39
CA THR A 308 30.65 -1.71 -3.39
C THR A 308 30.10 -0.78 -4.48
N GLU A 309 30.36 -1.11 -5.74
CA GLU A 309 29.89 -0.33 -6.90
C GLU A 309 28.36 -0.40 -7.03
N GLY A 310 27.72 0.75 -7.29
CA GLY A 310 26.28 0.82 -7.56
C GLY A 310 25.39 0.97 -6.33
N ILE A 311 25.97 1.13 -5.14
CA ILE A 311 25.25 1.37 -3.88
C ILE A 311 25.44 2.84 -3.45
N GLU A 312 24.38 3.46 -2.93
CA GLU A 312 24.45 4.80 -2.36
C GLU A 312 25.04 4.75 -0.95
N VAL A 313 25.99 5.63 -0.64
CA VAL A 313 26.68 5.69 0.68
C VAL A 313 26.59 7.10 1.25
N ASP A 314 26.45 7.21 2.57
CA ASP A 314 26.34 8.46 3.32
C ASP A 314 27.63 9.33 3.40
#